data_AF-A0A0G1MX95-F1
#
_entry.id   AF-A0A0G1MX95-F1
#
_cell.length_a   1.000
_cell.length_b   1.000
_cell.length_c   1.000
_cell.angle_alpha   90.00
_cell.angle_beta   90.00
_cell.angle_gamma   90.00
#
_symmetry.space_group_name_H-M   'P 1'
#
loop_
_entity.id
_entity.type
_entity.pdbx_description
1 polymer ?
#
loop_
_entity_poly.entity_id
_entity_poly.type
_entity_poly.pdbx_seq_one_letter_code
_entity_poly.pdbx_strand_id
1 'polypeptide(L)'
;MNPSSTSIPPISSQPKLIQFRIPFRLGVFLMAALILLMGTVSLIQLNAMSTQGYLIKELEDHNQQLVEDFEINSMLILKARSLGSIQESELVQTMVKPQQVYFLDSLTGLAENPSL
;
A
#
# COMPACT_ATOMS: atom_id res chain seq x y z
N MET A 1 -51.32 88.69 -4.13
CA MET A 1 -51.27 87.26 -4.45
C MET A 1 -50.07 87.00 -5.33
N ASN A 2 -49.04 86.33 -4.82
CA ASN A 2 -47.89 85.89 -5.61
C ASN A 2 -47.60 84.43 -5.18
N PRO A 3 -47.55 83.45 -6.10
CA PRO A 3 -47.49 82.05 -5.73
C PRO A 3 -46.06 81.63 -5.31
N SER A 4 -46.02 80.99 -4.14
CA SER A 4 -45.06 79.98 -3.66
C SER A 4 -43.89 79.59 -4.59
N SER A 5 -42.68 80.05 -4.25
CA SER A 5 -41.42 79.40 -4.63
C SER A 5 -40.96 78.50 -3.49
N THR A 6 -41.52 77.29 -3.41
CA THR A 6 -40.98 76.23 -2.55
C THR A 6 -39.68 75.71 -3.17
N SER A 7 -38.54 76.25 -2.76
CA SER A 7 -37.23 75.71 -3.10
C SER A 7 -36.97 74.44 -2.29
N ILE A 8 -37.13 73.28 -2.92
CA ILE A 8 -36.74 71.98 -2.34
C ILE A 8 -35.19 71.93 -2.38
N PRO A 9 -34.49 71.65 -1.26
CA PRO A 9 -33.05 71.49 -1.29
C PRO A 9 -32.67 70.16 -1.96
N PRO A 10 -31.56 70.09 -2.72
CA PRO A 10 -31.11 68.82 -3.30
C PRO A 10 -30.58 67.90 -2.18
N ILE A 11 -31.29 66.80 -1.92
CA ILE A 11 -30.78 65.70 -1.10
C ILE A 11 -29.77 64.93 -1.96
N SER A 12 -28.52 65.35 -1.90
CA SER A 12 -27.37 64.62 -2.43
C SER A 12 -26.59 64.03 -1.25
N SER A 13 -27.02 62.87 -0.77
CA SER A 13 -26.24 62.04 0.14
C SER A 13 -25.66 60.88 -0.68
N GLN A 14 -24.50 61.11 -1.31
CA GLN A 14 -23.75 59.99 -1.86
C GLN A 14 -23.19 59.15 -0.70
N PRO A 15 -23.32 57.81 -0.75
CA PRO A 15 -22.71 56.95 0.26
C PRO A 15 -21.19 57.05 0.13
N LYS A 16 -20.54 57.57 1.16
CA LYS A 16 -19.08 57.60 1.26
C LYS A 16 -18.60 56.17 1.44
N LEU A 17 -18.25 55.50 0.33
CA LEU A 17 -17.58 54.21 0.36
C LEU A 17 -16.25 54.39 1.09
N ILE A 18 -16.15 53.78 2.27
CA ILE A 18 -14.94 53.76 3.08
C ILE A 18 -13.91 52.95 2.32
N GLN A 19 -12.94 53.61 1.68
CA GLN A 19 -11.83 52.94 1.05
C GLN A 19 -10.85 52.45 2.13
N PHE A 20 -10.87 51.15 2.38
CA PHE A 20 -9.94 50.50 3.28
C PHE A 20 -8.58 50.35 2.58
N ARG A 21 -7.71 51.36 2.74
CA ARG A 21 -6.35 51.32 2.17
C ARG A 21 -5.44 50.56 3.12
N ILE A 22 -5.20 49.29 2.81
CA ILE A 22 -4.22 48.47 3.53
C ILE A 22 -2.83 49.04 3.25
N PRO A 23 -2.03 49.41 4.27
CA PRO A 23 -0.68 49.87 4.05
C PRO A 23 0.16 48.71 3.51
N PHE A 24 0.93 48.96 2.45
CA PHE A 24 1.75 47.95 1.75
C PHE A 24 2.59 47.10 2.71
N ARG A 25 3.15 47.71 3.76
CA ARG A 25 3.94 47.03 4.79
C ARG A 25 3.14 45.97 5.57
N LEU A 26 1.86 46.23 5.86
CA LEU A 26 0.99 45.26 6.52
C LEU A 26 0.62 44.11 5.59
N GLY A 27 0.40 44.40 4.30
CA GLY A 27 0.16 43.37 3.27
C GLY A 27 1.34 42.41 3.10
N VAL A 28 2.57 42.94 3.05
CA VAL A 28 3.78 42.12 2.97
C VAL A 28 3.96 41.26 4.23
N PHE A 29 3.71 41.82 5.41
CA PHE A 29 3.82 41.07 6.66
C PHE A 29 2.79 39.93 6.76
N LEU A 30 1.55 40.17 6.34
CA LEU A 30 0.50 39.15 6.27
C LEU A 30 0.84 38.04 5.27
N MET A 31 1.37 38.39 4.10
CA MET A 31 1.81 37.40 3.12
C MET A 31 2.97 36.55 3.65
N ALA A 32 3.96 37.16 4.29
CA ALA A 32 5.07 36.43 4.90
C ALA A 32 4.58 35.48 6.01
N ALA A 33 3.63 35.92 6.84
CA ALA A 33 3.03 35.09 7.88
C ALA A 33 2.24 33.90 7.29
N LEU A 34 1.48 34.12 6.22
CA LEU A 34 0.74 33.06 5.53
C LEU A 34 1.66 32.04 4.86
N ILE A 35 2.74 32.50 4.22
CA ILE A 35 3.74 31.61 3.62
C ILE A 35 4.41 30.77 4.70
N LEU A 36 4.78 31.38 5.83
CA LEU A 36 5.41 30.67 6.94
C LEU A 36 4.46 29.63 7.53
N LEU A 37 3.18 29.98 7.70
CA LEU A 37 2.16 29.06 8.21
C LEU A 37 1.89 27.89 7.25
N MET A 38 1.81 28.14 5.94
CA MET A 38 1.68 27.05 4.96
C MET A 38 2.94 26.19 4.88
N GLY A 39 4.12 26.81 5.01
CA GLY A 39 5.38 26.09 5.13
C GLY A 39 5.38 25.13 6.31
N THR A 40 5.04 25.59 7.51
CA THR A 40 5.02 24.72 8.70
C THR A 40 3.99 23.61 8.59
N VAL A 41 2.77 23.90 8.11
CA VAL A 41 1.74 22.88 7.88
C VAL A 41 2.21 21.83 6.86
N SER A 42 2.86 22.26 5.78
CA SER A 42 3.41 21.37 4.77
C SER A 42 4.51 20.47 5.34
N LEU A 43 5.43 21.01 6.15
CA LEU A 43 6.47 20.22 6.81
C LEU A 43 5.88 19.17 7.77
N ILE A 44 4.84 19.52 8.53
CA ILE A 44 4.15 18.59 9.42
C ILE A 44 3.50 17.46 8.63
N GLN A 45 2.79 17.79 7.54
CA GLN A 45 2.19 16.79 6.66
C GLN A 45 3.22 15.88 6.01
N LEU A 46 4.34 16.44 5.54
CA LEU A 46 5.40 15.66 4.91
C LEU A 46 6.02 14.66 5.91
N ASN A 47 6.27 15.10 7.15
CA ASN A 47 6.77 14.24 8.22
C ASN A 47 5.74 13.16 8.60
N ALA A 48 4.45 13.50 8.64
CA ALA A 48 3.38 12.55 8.91
C ALA A 48 3.27 11.49 7.80
N MET A 49 3.29 11.91 6.53
CA MET A 49 3.28 11.01 5.37
C MET A 49 4.53 10.11 5.34
N SER A 50 5.70 10.67 5.66
CA SER A 50 6.93 9.88 5.74
C SER A 50 6.84 8.80 6.83
N THR A 51 6.36 9.16 8.03
CA THR A 51 6.16 8.21 9.14
C THR A 51 5.13 7.14 8.80
N GLN A 52 4.02 7.52 8.18
CA GLN A 52 3.01 6.56 7.71
C GLN A 52 3.57 5.63 6.63
N GLY A 53 4.43 6.14 5.73
CA GLY A 53 5.11 5.31 4.74
C GLY A 53 6.03 4.26 5.38
N TYR A 54 6.75 4.61 6.45
CA TYR A 54 7.55 3.63 7.20
C TYR A 54 6.69 2.55 7.86
N LEU A 55 5.59 2.94 8.50
CA LEU A 55 4.67 1.99 9.12
C LEU A 55 4.02 1.06 8.09
N ILE A 56 3.61 1.58 6.93
CA ILE A 56 3.05 0.77 5.85
C ILE A 56 4.09 -0.24 5.36
N LYS A 57 5.34 0.19 5.17
CA LYS A 57 6.42 -0.69 4.72
C LYS A 57 6.74 -1.79 5.74
N GLU A 58 6.73 -1.46 7.02
CA GLU A 58 6.91 -2.45 8.10
C GLU A 58 5.76 -3.46 8.11
N LEU A 59 4.51 -2.99 7.97
CA LEU A 59 3.34 -3.88 7.86
C LEU A 59 3.42 -4.79 6.62
N GLU A 60 3.88 -4.26 5.49
CA GLU A 60 4.03 -5.02 4.25
C GLU A 60 5.08 -6.13 4.38
N ASP A 61 6.24 -5.82 4.98
CA ASP A 61 7.30 -6.80 5.23
C ASP A 61 6.83 -7.92 6.17
N HIS A 62 6.12 -7.57 7.24
CA HIS A 62 5.52 -8.56 8.13
C HIS A 62 4.46 -9.42 7.45
N ASN A 63 3.64 -8.84 6.57
CA ASN A 63 2.63 -9.58 5.83
C ASN A 63 3.28 -10.57 4.86
N GLN A 64 4.34 -10.14 4.16
CA GLN A 64 5.09 -10.98 3.25
C GLN A 64 5.70 -12.19 3.97
N GLN A 65 6.32 -11.99 5.13
CA GLN A 65 6.84 -13.09 5.97
C GLN A 65 5.73 -14.06 6.39
N LEU A 66 4.56 -13.55 6.79
CA LEU A 66 3.42 -14.38 7.17
C LEU A 66 2.89 -15.23 6.00
N VAL A 67 2.85 -14.66 4.80
CA VAL A 67 2.42 -15.37 3.59
C VAL A 67 3.40 -16.47 3.22
N GLU A 68 4.71 -16.20 3.30
CA GLU A 68 5.75 -17.19 3.06
C GLU A 68 5.66 -18.36 4.04
N ASP A 69 5.54 -18.07 5.34
CA ASP A 69 5.36 -19.10 6.38
C ASP A 69 4.11 -19.94 6.14
N PHE A 70 3.01 -19.30 5.74
CA PHE A 70 1.77 -19.98 5.40
C PHE A 70 1.92 -20.91 4.19
N GLU A 71 2.63 -20.45 3.15
CA GLU A 71 2.89 -21.24 1.94
C GLU A 71 3.74 -22.49 2.27
N ILE A 72 4.82 -22.30 3.03
CA ILE A 72 5.69 -23.41 3.49
C ILE A 72 4.87 -24.41 4.30
N ASN A 73 4.07 -23.94 5.26
CA ASN A 73 3.26 -24.81 6.09
C ASN A 73 2.21 -25.57 5.26
N SER A 74 1.54 -24.88 4.33
CA SER A 74 0.58 -25.51 3.42
C SER A 74 1.22 -26.61 2.57
N MET A 75 2.43 -26.37 2.07
CA MET A 75 3.20 -27.38 1.34
C MET A 75 3.56 -28.58 2.21
N LEU A 76 4.00 -28.36 3.45
CA LEU A 76 4.31 -29.43 4.40
C LEU A 76 3.07 -30.26 4.75
N ILE A 77 1.92 -29.61 4.95
CA ILE A 77 0.63 -30.29 5.19
C ILE A 77 0.25 -31.14 3.97
N LEU A 78 0.37 -30.60 2.75
CA LEU A 78 0.11 -31.37 1.53
C LEU A 78 1.03 -32.58 1.41
N LYS A 79 2.31 -32.41 1.72
CA LYS A 79 3.30 -33.52 1.70
C LYS A 79 2.98 -34.58 2.75
N ALA A 80 2.59 -34.18 3.95
CA ALA A 80 2.17 -35.12 4.99
C ALA A 80 0.90 -35.88 4.57
N ARG A 81 -0.09 -35.20 3.98
CA ARG A 81 -1.30 -35.84 3.45
C ARG A 81 -1.00 -36.78 2.29
N SER A 82 -0.13 -36.39 1.36
CA SER A 82 0.24 -37.24 0.23
C SER A 82 0.96 -38.51 0.71
N LEU A 83 1.90 -38.37 1.65
CA LEU A 83 2.56 -39.52 2.29
C LEU A 83 1.57 -40.42 3.03
N GLY A 84 0.62 -39.85 3.77
CA GLY A 84 -0.46 -40.62 4.40
C GLY A 84 -1.27 -41.41 3.37
N SER A 85 -1.67 -40.76 2.27
CA SER A 85 -2.43 -41.44 1.20
C SER A 85 -1.63 -42.56 0.51
N ILE A 86 -0.32 -42.38 0.35
CA ILE A 86 0.58 -43.42 -0.20
C ILE A 86 0.72 -44.57 0.80
N GLN A 87 0.89 -44.28 2.09
CA GLN A 87 1.00 -45.29 3.14
C GLN A 87 -0.29 -46.13 3.26
N GLU A 88 -1.45 -45.52 3.09
CA GLU A 88 -2.75 -46.19 3.12
C GLU A 88 -3.05 -47.00 1.85
N SER A 89 -2.30 -46.82 0.76
CA SER A 89 -2.49 -47.57 -0.49
C SER A 89 -2.19 -49.07 -0.31
N GLU A 90 -3.12 -49.95 -0.72
CA GLU A 90 -2.95 -51.41 -0.67
C GLU A 90 -1.65 -51.89 -1.35
N LEU A 91 -1.25 -51.22 -2.44
CA LEU A 91 -0.05 -51.57 -3.21
C LEU A 91 1.22 -51.35 -2.38
N VAL A 92 1.25 -50.29 -1.57
CA VAL A 92 2.38 -49.98 -0.68
C VAL A 92 2.34 -50.83 0.59
N GLN A 93 1.16 -51.09 1.15
CA GLN A 93 1.04 -51.97 2.33
C GLN A 93 1.48 -53.42 2.04
N THR A 94 1.37 -53.85 0.79
CA THR A 94 1.82 -55.18 0.35
C THR A 94 3.26 -55.21 -0.16
N MET A 95 3.95 -54.06 -0.25
CA MET A 95 5.36 -54.02 -0.63
C MET A 95 6.25 -54.65 0.45
N VAL A 96 7.04 -55.64 0.05
CA VAL A 96 8.08 -56.25 0.89
C VAL A 96 9.42 -55.62 0.55
N LYS A 97 10.16 -55.20 1.58
CA LYS A 97 11.50 -54.63 1.39
C LYS A 97 12.42 -55.66 0.72
N PRO A 98 13.09 -55.33 -0.39
CA PRO A 98 13.99 -56.26 -1.06
C PRO A 98 15.18 -56.59 -0.16
N GLN A 99 15.45 -57.89 0.01
CA GLN A 99 16.53 -58.38 0.90
C GLN A 99 17.92 -58.23 0.26
N GLN A 100 18.01 -58.24 -1.08
CA GLN A 100 19.24 -58.04 -1.83
C GLN A 100 18.95 -57.15 -3.04
N VAL A 101 19.72 -56.08 -3.18
CA VAL A 101 19.65 -55.16 -4.32
C VAL A 101 20.89 -55.41 -5.16
N TYR A 102 20.70 -55.98 -6.35
CA TYR A 102 21.78 -56.19 -7.31
C TYR A 102 21.84 -55.01 -8.25
N PHE A 103 22.94 -54.27 -8.20
CA PHE A 103 23.22 -53.23 -9.19
C PHE A 103 23.82 -53.91 -10.42
N LEU A 104 23.11 -53.82 -11.55
CA LEU A 104 23.65 -54.25 -12.81
C LEU A 104 24.75 -53.26 -13.20
N ASP A 105 25.99 -53.74 -13.26
CA ASP A 105 27.08 -53.00 -13.85
C ASP A 105 26.78 -52.80 -15.35
N SER A 106 27.18 -51.66 -15.91
CA SER A 106 26.74 -51.19 -17.25
C SER A 106 27.23 -52.03 -18.44
N LEU A 107 27.69 -53.26 -18.19
CA LEU A 107 28.33 -54.17 -19.13
C LEU A 107 27.67 -55.55 -19.21
N THR A 108 26.59 -55.83 -18.46
CA THR A 108 25.87 -57.10 -18.62
C THR A 108 24.85 -57.02 -19.76
N GLY A 109 25.08 -57.79 -20.83
CA GLY A 109 24.28 -57.91 -22.05
C GLY A 109 22.84 -58.45 -21.89
N LEU A 110 22.22 -58.25 -20.73
CA LEU A 110 20.80 -58.55 -20.49
C LEU A 110 19.87 -57.50 -21.15
N ALA A 111 20.41 -56.40 -21.66
CA ALA A 111 19.68 -55.41 -22.45
C ALA A 111 19.62 -55.75 -23.95
N GLU A 112 20.32 -56.79 -24.41
CA GLU A 112 20.42 -57.16 -25.83
C GLU A 112 19.89 -58.58 -26.08
N ASN A 113 18.58 -58.78 -25.98
CA ASN A 113 17.92 -59.79 -26.81
C ASN A 113 16.45 -59.46 -27.08
N PRO A 114 16.13 -58.87 -28.25
CA PRO A 114 14.77 -58.76 -28.75
C PRO A 114 14.50 -59.82 -29.84
N SER A 115 14.56 -61.11 -29.55
CA SER A 115 13.90 -62.15 -30.37
C SER A 115 14.07 -63.57 -29.80
N LEU A 116 12.96 -64.14 -29.34
CA LEU A 116 12.56 -65.55 -29.54
C LEU A 116 11.03 -65.64 -29.39
#